data_AF-A0A2E0YZ69-F1
#
_entry.id   AF-A0A2E0YZ69-F1
#
_cell.length_a   1.000
_cell.length_b   1.000
_cell.length_c   1.000
_cell.angle_alpha   90.00
_cell.angle_beta   90.00
_cell.angle_gamma   90.00
#
_symmetry.space_group_name_H-M   'P 1'
#
loop_
_entity.id
_entity.type
_entity.pdbx_description
1 polymer ?
#
loop_
_entity_poly.entity_id
_entity_poly.type
_entity_poly.pdbx_seq_one_letter_code
_entity_poly.pdbx_strand_id
1 'polypeptide(L)'
;MVNPSRALALTLLLFTLAAAGGSYLLGRGSAHAELDANPESAQRLDRELTNLREQLRTARGELEMLRTRHEVDRQALELVRQEMAAQEEHAAQLEESLRFYRSLMAPGESGTGVSVRAAELVALGREGHYAYRILVQQKARKHELVSGSLAITLFGQREDNGEPWRMSLAELSTTEVEPTLPLRFRYFQSIEGELELAAPLRPSGIEVVATLDRPDQAQISREFPWLVQERFTHVGK
;
A
#
# COMPACT_ATOMS: atom_id res chain seq x y z
N MET A 1 -113.34 22.43 6.47
CA MET A 1 -113.38 21.97 5.05
C MET A 1 -111.94 21.75 4.60
N VAL A 2 -111.52 20.51 4.40
CA VAL A 2 -110.14 20.17 3.99
C VAL A 2 -110.07 20.30 2.46
N ASN A 3 -109.11 21.09 1.95
CA ASN A 3 -108.93 21.30 0.50
C ASN A 3 -108.59 19.97 -0.20
N PRO A 4 -109.34 19.56 -1.24
CA PRO A 4 -109.12 18.28 -1.93
C PRO A 4 -107.73 18.20 -2.60
N SER A 5 -107.14 19.35 -2.96
CA SER A 5 -105.78 19.44 -3.50
C SER A 5 -104.69 19.11 -2.46
N ARG A 6 -104.92 19.39 -1.17
CA ARG A 6 -103.99 19.05 -0.09
C ARG A 6 -104.02 17.55 0.24
N ALA A 7 -105.19 16.93 0.17
CA ALA A 7 -105.33 15.49 0.37
C ALA A 7 -104.62 14.69 -0.74
N LEU A 8 -104.76 15.10 -2.01
CA LEU A 8 -104.04 14.51 -3.13
C LEU A 8 -102.52 14.71 -3.05
N ALA A 9 -102.07 15.90 -2.62
CA ALA A 9 -100.64 16.14 -2.43
C ALA A 9 -100.05 15.27 -1.31
N LEU A 10 -100.79 15.06 -0.22
CA LEU A 10 -100.37 14.22 0.90
C LEU A 10 -100.30 12.73 0.50
N THR A 11 -101.27 12.22 -0.25
CA THR A 11 -101.23 10.81 -0.70
C THR A 11 -100.10 10.55 -1.68
N LEU A 12 -99.83 11.50 -2.59
CA LEU A 12 -98.74 11.39 -3.54
C LEU A 12 -97.37 11.47 -2.84
N LEU A 13 -97.22 12.35 -1.85
CA LEU A 13 -96.03 12.43 -1.02
C LEU A 13 -95.80 11.13 -0.24
N LEU A 14 -96.85 10.56 0.36
CA LEU A 14 -96.77 9.31 1.10
C LEU A 14 -96.35 8.14 0.21
N PHE A 15 -96.88 8.09 -1.02
CA PHE A 15 -96.51 7.08 -2.00
C PHE A 15 -95.05 7.23 -2.45
N THR A 16 -94.57 8.45 -2.68
CA THR A 16 -93.16 8.69 -3.01
C THR A 16 -92.22 8.35 -1.86
N LEU A 17 -92.60 8.62 -0.60
CA LEU A 17 -91.82 8.22 0.56
C LEU A 17 -91.79 6.71 0.73
N ALA A 18 -92.93 6.03 0.51
CA ALA A 18 -93.02 4.58 0.56
C ALA A 18 -92.20 3.92 -0.56
N ALA A 19 -92.23 4.47 -1.77
CA ALA A 19 -91.41 4.02 -2.88
C ALA A 19 -89.91 4.25 -2.61
N ALA A 20 -89.53 5.43 -2.13
CA ALA A 20 -88.14 5.73 -1.78
C ALA A 20 -87.63 4.86 -0.62
N GLY A 21 -88.45 4.66 0.42
CA GLY A 21 -88.15 3.77 1.54
C GLY A 21 -88.05 2.31 1.12
N GLY A 22 -88.97 1.84 0.25
CA GLY A 22 -88.94 0.51 -0.33
C GLY A 22 -87.71 0.27 -1.21
N SER A 23 -87.37 1.22 -2.08
CA SER A 23 -86.15 1.17 -2.89
C SER A 23 -84.88 1.22 -2.05
N TYR A 24 -84.84 2.01 -0.97
CA TYR A 24 -83.70 2.06 -0.07
C TYR A 24 -83.51 0.75 0.71
N LEU A 25 -84.59 0.13 1.19
CA LEU A 25 -84.54 -1.15 1.91
C LEU A 25 -84.18 -2.31 0.97
N LEU A 26 -84.77 -2.36 -0.23
CA LEU A 26 -84.43 -3.37 -1.24
C LEU A 26 -83.00 -3.20 -1.77
N GLY A 27 -82.55 -1.96 -1.99
CA GLY A 27 -81.19 -1.64 -2.45
C GLY A 27 -80.11 -1.95 -1.41
N ARG A 28 -80.41 -1.78 -0.12
CA ARG A 28 -79.49 -2.14 0.96
C ARG A 28 -79.36 -3.66 1.12
N GLY A 29 -80.40 -4.43 0.79
CA GLY A 29 -80.35 -5.89 0.74
C GLY A 29 -79.56 -6.45 -0.46
N SER A 30 -79.72 -5.84 -1.65
CA SER A 30 -79.05 -6.30 -2.87
C SER A 30 -77.56 -5.96 -2.92
N ALA A 31 -77.12 -4.85 -2.32
CA ALA A 31 -75.70 -4.49 -2.27
C ALA A 31 -74.85 -5.44 -1.40
N HIS A 32 -75.46 -6.04 -0.36
CA HIS A 32 -74.82 -7.11 0.42
C HIS A 32 -75.03 -8.49 -0.23
N ALA A 33 -76.16 -8.71 -0.89
CA ALA A 33 -76.42 -9.94 -1.63
C ALA A 33 -75.48 -10.11 -2.84
N GLU A 34 -74.94 -9.06 -3.47
CA GLU A 34 -73.99 -9.23 -4.57
C GLU A 34 -72.60 -9.73 -4.10
N LEU A 35 -72.24 -9.43 -2.85
CA LEU A 35 -71.06 -9.96 -2.16
C LEU A 35 -71.30 -11.38 -1.60
N ASP A 36 -72.52 -11.67 -1.11
CA ASP A 36 -72.92 -12.99 -0.59
C ASP A 36 -73.42 -13.98 -1.66
N ALA A 37 -73.85 -13.51 -2.84
CA ALA A 37 -74.38 -14.36 -3.92
C ALA A 37 -73.29 -15.04 -4.74
N ASN A 38 -72.04 -14.63 -4.59
CA ASN A 38 -70.94 -15.29 -5.28
C ASN A 38 -69.74 -15.50 -4.34
N PRO A 39 -69.87 -16.35 -3.31
CA PRO A 39 -68.80 -16.69 -2.37
C PRO A 39 -67.56 -17.21 -3.09
N GLU A 40 -67.72 -17.80 -4.28
CA GLU A 40 -66.60 -18.18 -5.13
C GLU A 40 -65.75 -16.98 -5.60
N SER A 41 -66.36 -15.84 -5.90
CA SER A 41 -65.64 -14.63 -6.34
C SER A 41 -64.83 -14.02 -5.21
N ALA A 42 -65.42 -13.93 -4.01
CA ALA A 42 -64.71 -13.46 -2.81
C ALA A 42 -63.52 -14.39 -2.46
N GLN A 43 -63.71 -15.71 -2.55
CA GLN A 43 -62.64 -16.68 -2.33
C GLN A 43 -61.55 -16.60 -3.41
N ARG A 44 -61.90 -16.40 -4.69
CA ARG A 44 -60.92 -16.22 -5.77
C ARG A 44 -60.07 -14.98 -5.53
N LEU A 45 -60.71 -13.85 -5.17
CA LEU A 45 -60.02 -12.61 -4.90
C LEU A 45 -59.09 -12.71 -3.68
N ASP A 46 -59.50 -13.41 -2.62
CA ASP A 46 -58.65 -13.63 -1.44
C ASP A 46 -57.44 -14.54 -1.73
N ARG A 47 -57.64 -15.59 -2.55
CA ARG A 47 -56.53 -16.42 -3.05
C ARG A 47 -55.56 -15.61 -3.90
N GLU A 48 -56.07 -14.75 -4.78
CA GLU A 48 -55.26 -13.88 -5.63
C GLU A 48 -54.48 -12.86 -4.79
N LEU A 49 -55.12 -12.21 -3.82
CA LEU A 49 -54.44 -11.32 -2.87
C LEU A 49 -53.36 -12.04 -2.06
N THR A 50 -53.62 -13.27 -1.64
CA THR A 50 -52.64 -14.09 -0.93
C THR A 50 -51.44 -14.41 -1.82
N ASN A 51 -51.68 -14.83 -3.06
CA ASN A 51 -50.63 -15.09 -4.05
C ASN A 51 -49.82 -13.83 -4.37
N LEU A 52 -50.47 -12.69 -4.62
CA LEU A 52 -49.78 -11.41 -4.86
C LEU A 52 -48.94 -10.98 -3.65
N ARG A 53 -49.44 -11.17 -2.42
CA ARG A 53 -48.68 -10.87 -1.19
C ARG A 53 -47.46 -11.78 -1.06
N GLU A 54 -47.58 -13.05 -1.42
CA GLU A 54 -46.47 -14.00 -1.41
C GLU A 54 -45.42 -13.65 -2.47
N GLN A 55 -45.83 -13.38 -3.71
CA GLN A 55 -44.95 -12.92 -4.78
C GLN A 55 -44.22 -11.62 -4.41
N LEU A 56 -44.93 -10.67 -3.78
CA LEU A 56 -44.35 -9.41 -3.35
C LEU A 56 -43.37 -9.59 -2.18
N ARG A 57 -43.59 -10.56 -1.29
CA ARG A 57 -42.61 -10.94 -0.26
C ARG A 57 -41.36 -11.55 -0.90
N THR A 58 -41.52 -12.48 -1.84
CA THR A 58 -40.40 -13.12 -2.56
C THR A 58 -39.58 -12.09 -3.33
N ALA A 59 -40.23 -11.24 -4.13
CA ALA A 59 -39.57 -10.19 -4.91
C ALA A 59 -38.82 -9.18 -4.02
N ARG A 60 -39.39 -8.81 -2.87
CA ARG A 60 -38.68 -7.97 -1.89
C ARG A 60 -37.45 -8.69 -1.31
N GLY A 61 -37.57 -9.97 -0.97
CA GLY A 61 -36.44 -10.77 -0.50
C GLY A 61 -35.31 -10.84 -1.54
N GLU A 62 -35.65 -11.08 -2.80
CA GLU A 62 -34.69 -11.09 -3.91
C GLU A 62 -34.02 -9.73 -4.11
N LEU A 63 -34.78 -8.63 -4.02
CA LEU A 63 -34.25 -7.28 -4.14
C LEU A 63 -33.25 -6.94 -3.04
N GLU A 64 -33.56 -7.28 -1.78
CA GLU A 64 -32.65 -7.06 -0.66
C GLU A 64 -31.37 -7.91 -0.77
N MET A 65 -31.50 -9.15 -1.23
CA MET A 65 -30.34 -9.99 -1.55
C MET A 65 -29.49 -9.38 -2.67
N LEU A 66 -30.10 -8.89 -3.75
CA LEU A 66 -29.39 -8.28 -4.87
C LEU A 66 -28.67 -7.00 -4.44
N ARG A 67 -29.32 -6.16 -3.62
CA ARG A 67 -28.72 -4.93 -3.05
C ARG A 67 -27.50 -5.26 -2.20
N THR A 68 -27.62 -6.26 -1.34
CA THR A 68 -26.51 -6.72 -0.48
C THR A 68 -25.34 -7.22 -1.32
N ARG A 69 -25.61 -8.07 -2.33
CA ARG A 69 -24.58 -8.55 -3.26
C ARG A 69 -23.90 -7.39 -3.99
N HIS A 70 -24.67 -6.44 -4.51
CA HIS A 70 -24.13 -5.28 -5.21
C HIS A 70 -23.23 -4.43 -4.31
N GLU A 71 -23.57 -4.22 -3.03
CA GLU A 71 -22.70 -3.48 -2.11
C GLU A 71 -21.41 -4.26 -1.81
N VAL A 72 -21.49 -5.57 -1.61
CA VAL A 72 -20.31 -6.43 -1.43
C VAL A 72 -19.42 -6.39 -2.67
N ASP A 73 -19.98 -6.51 -3.88
CA ASP A 73 -19.25 -6.45 -5.14
C ASP A 73 -18.58 -5.08 -5.32
N ARG A 74 -19.27 -3.99 -4.95
CA ARG A 74 -18.72 -2.63 -4.99
C ARG A 74 -17.52 -2.49 -4.06
N GLN A 75 -17.62 -3.01 -2.84
CA GLN A 75 -16.51 -3.00 -1.87
C GLN A 75 -15.34 -3.86 -2.33
N ALA A 76 -15.61 -5.05 -2.87
CA ALA A 76 -14.59 -5.93 -3.41
C ALA A 76 -13.85 -5.28 -4.60
N LEU A 77 -14.57 -4.62 -5.51
CA LEU A 77 -13.96 -3.90 -6.63
C LEU A 77 -13.07 -2.74 -6.14
N GLU A 78 -13.50 -2.02 -5.11
CA GLU A 78 -12.71 -0.94 -4.53
C GLU A 78 -11.42 -1.47 -3.89
N LEU A 79 -11.49 -2.59 -3.16
CA LEU A 79 -10.31 -3.26 -2.61
C LEU A 79 -9.34 -3.69 -3.71
N VAL A 80 -9.85 -4.28 -4.80
CA VAL A 80 -9.01 -4.68 -5.95
C VAL A 80 -8.34 -3.46 -6.59
N ARG A 81 -9.05 -2.33 -6.74
CA ARG A 81 -8.46 -1.09 -7.27
C ARG A 81 -7.36 -0.53 -6.38
N GLN A 82 -7.57 -0.54 -5.06
CA GLN A 82 -6.56 -0.08 -4.10
C GLN A 82 -5.31 -0.97 -4.15
N GLU A 83 -5.49 -2.28 -4.23
CA GLU A 83 -4.38 -3.24 -4.36
C GLU A 83 -3.62 -3.04 -5.68
N MET A 84 -4.33 -2.83 -6.80
CA MET A 84 -3.69 -2.53 -8.08
C MET A 84 -2.88 -1.24 -8.03
N ALA A 85 -3.42 -0.18 -7.43
CA ALA A 85 -2.71 1.09 -7.30
C ALA A 85 -1.45 0.94 -6.44
N ALA A 86 -1.53 0.21 -5.32
CA ALA A 86 -0.37 -0.08 -4.47
C ALA A 86 0.69 -0.90 -5.23
N GLN A 87 0.27 -1.89 -6.01
CA GLN A 87 1.19 -2.69 -6.83
C GLN A 87 1.86 -1.88 -7.94
N GLU A 88 1.13 -0.97 -8.60
CA GLU A 88 1.71 -0.05 -9.59
C GLU A 88 2.73 0.89 -8.96
N GLU A 89 2.44 1.45 -7.77
CA GLU A 89 3.37 2.28 -7.02
C GLU A 89 4.64 1.50 -6.64
N HIS A 90 4.49 0.28 -6.13
CA HIS A 90 5.61 -0.60 -5.81
C HIS A 90 6.45 -0.94 -7.05
N ALA A 91 5.81 -1.23 -8.19
CA ALA A 91 6.49 -1.51 -9.45
C ALA A 91 7.28 -0.28 -9.94
N ALA A 92 6.68 0.90 -9.90
CA ALA A 92 7.35 2.15 -10.27
C ALA A 92 8.57 2.43 -9.38
N GLN A 93 8.43 2.23 -8.07
CA GLN A 93 9.53 2.39 -7.11
C GLN A 93 10.66 1.38 -7.35
N LEU A 94 10.31 0.13 -7.69
CA LEU A 94 11.30 -0.91 -8.02
C LEU A 94 12.02 -0.60 -9.34
N GLU A 95 11.30 -0.12 -10.35
CA GLU A 95 11.88 0.31 -11.62
C GLU A 95 12.83 1.50 -11.46
N GLU A 96 12.47 2.49 -10.65
CA GLU A 96 13.34 3.62 -10.32
C GLU A 96 14.59 3.13 -9.59
N SER A 97 14.43 2.26 -8.59
CA SER A 97 15.54 1.65 -7.85
C SER A 97 16.46 0.86 -8.77
N LEU A 98 15.91 0.11 -9.74
CA LEU A 98 16.69 -0.61 -10.75
C LEU A 98 17.39 0.33 -11.73
N ARG A 99 16.74 1.43 -12.13
CA ARG A 99 17.34 2.46 -13.00
C ARG A 99 18.50 3.15 -12.30
N PHE A 100 18.34 3.50 -11.04
CA PHE A 100 19.40 4.02 -10.17
C PHE A 100 20.51 2.98 -9.96
N TYR A 101 20.16 1.72 -9.70
CA TYR A 101 21.15 0.65 -9.59
C TYR A 101 21.93 0.48 -10.89
N ARG A 102 21.27 0.53 -12.05
CA ARG A 102 21.91 0.49 -13.38
C ARG A 102 22.79 1.70 -13.65
N SER A 103 22.38 2.91 -13.26
CA SER A 103 23.24 4.11 -13.38
C SER A 103 24.47 4.01 -12.49
N LEU A 104 24.35 3.39 -11.31
CA LEU A 104 25.48 3.08 -10.43
C LEU A 104 26.30 1.85 -10.85
N MET A 105 25.80 1.02 -11.76
CA MET A 105 26.46 -0.18 -12.31
C MET A 105 27.01 0.01 -13.72
N ALA A 106 26.76 1.16 -14.36
CA ALA A 106 27.30 1.48 -15.67
C ALA A 106 28.84 1.37 -15.61
N PRO A 107 29.45 0.44 -16.37
CA PRO A 107 30.86 0.14 -16.21
C PRO A 107 31.70 1.31 -16.75
N GLY A 108 32.43 1.98 -15.86
CA GLY A 108 33.76 2.43 -16.22
C GLY A 108 34.63 1.17 -16.40
N GLU A 109 35.16 0.99 -17.59
CA GLU A 109 36.02 -0.13 -18.00
C GLU A 109 37.11 -0.43 -16.94
N SER A 110 37.02 -1.53 -16.18
CA SER A 110 38.18 -2.13 -15.49
C SER A 110 37.93 -3.57 -15.02
N GLY A 111 38.22 -4.54 -15.90
CA GLY A 111 39.04 -5.72 -15.70
C GLY A 111 38.79 -6.80 -14.61
N THR A 112 38.42 -6.48 -13.37
CA THR A 112 38.76 -7.38 -12.23
C THR A 112 37.59 -8.08 -11.54
N GLY A 113 36.35 -7.93 -12.00
CA GLY A 113 35.21 -8.69 -11.48
C GLY A 113 34.84 -8.41 -10.01
N VAL A 114 35.51 -7.50 -9.31
CA VAL A 114 35.19 -7.00 -7.96
C VAL A 114 35.11 -5.47 -7.98
N SER A 115 34.24 -4.90 -7.16
CA SER A 115 34.04 -3.47 -7.00
C SER A 115 33.94 -3.10 -5.54
N VAL A 116 34.58 -2.00 -5.18
CA VAL A 116 34.39 -1.31 -3.90
C VAL A 116 33.37 -0.19 -4.13
N ARG A 117 32.34 -0.10 -3.29
CA ARG A 117 31.37 1.02 -3.27
C ARG A 117 31.91 2.19 -2.45
N ALA A 118 31.29 3.35 -2.61
CA ALA A 118 31.62 4.52 -1.80
C ALA A 118 31.52 4.21 -0.30
N ALA A 119 32.50 4.69 0.46
CA ALA A 119 32.46 4.64 1.91
C ALA A 119 31.33 5.54 2.42
N GLU A 120 30.45 5.00 3.26
CA GLU A 120 29.44 5.76 3.97
C GLU A 120 29.98 6.15 5.34
N LEU A 121 29.78 7.40 5.75
CA LEU A 121 30.17 7.93 7.05
C LEU A 121 28.95 8.55 7.74
N VAL A 122 28.74 8.24 9.01
CA VAL A 122 27.65 8.77 9.83
C VAL A 122 28.21 9.31 11.14
N ALA A 123 27.84 10.54 11.52
CA ALA A 123 28.29 11.13 12.78
C ALA A 123 27.60 10.45 13.99
N LEU A 124 28.37 10.13 15.04
CA LEU A 124 27.90 9.40 16.22
C LEU A 124 27.46 10.30 17.39
N GLY A 125 27.15 11.57 17.11
CA GLY A 125 26.68 12.55 18.11
C GLY A 125 27.76 13.10 19.05
N ARG A 126 28.96 12.51 19.06
CA ARG A 126 30.17 13.07 19.67
C ARG A 126 31.06 13.65 18.57
N GLU A 127 31.63 14.82 18.82
CA GLU A 127 32.53 15.48 17.88
C GLU A 127 33.75 14.58 17.58
N GLY A 128 34.10 14.45 16.31
CA GLY A 128 35.19 13.58 15.87
C GLY A 128 34.86 12.08 15.78
N HIS A 129 33.70 11.61 16.24
CA HIS A 129 33.32 10.20 16.16
C HIS A 129 32.40 9.90 14.98
N TYR A 130 32.79 8.92 14.17
CA TYR A 130 32.05 8.52 12.97
C TYR A 130 31.91 7.00 12.91
N ALA A 131 30.73 6.53 12.54
CA ALA A 131 30.54 5.17 12.07
C ALA A 131 30.80 5.14 10.56
N TYR A 132 31.53 4.14 10.09
CA TYR A 132 31.79 3.94 8.68
C TYR A 132 31.19 2.62 8.19
N ARG A 133 30.85 2.58 6.90
CA ARG A 133 30.49 1.35 6.20
C ARG A 133 31.06 1.34 4.79
N ILE A 134 31.75 0.26 4.44
CA ILE A 134 32.31 0.03 3.11
C ILE A 134 31.77 -1.30 2.57
N LEU A 135 31.12 -1.24 1.41
CA LEU A 135 30.58 -2.42 0.74
C LEU A 135 31.51 -2.86 -0.40
N VAL A 136 32.00 -4.09 -0.33
CA VAL A 136 32.77 -4.75 -1.40
C VAL A 136 31.89 -5.81 -2.04
N GLN A 137 31.83 -5.86 -3.38
CA GLN A 137 30.94 -6.79 -4.10
C GLN A 137 31.57 -7.31 -5.40
N GLN A 138 31.14 -8.49 -5.84
CA GLN A 138 31.50 -9.03 -7.15
C GLN A 138 30.66 -8.43 -8.28
N LYS A 139 31.31 -8.16 -9.41
CA LYS A 139 30.74 -7.78 -10.70
C LYS A 139 30.73 -8.96 -11.70
N ALA A 140 31.11 -10.17 -11.27
CA ALA A 140 31.25 -11.34 -12.14
C ALA A 140 29.92 -12.08 -12.39
N ARG A 141 29.74 -12.65 -13.59
CA ARG A 141 28.56 -13.49 -13.90
C ARG A 141 28.58 -14.83 -13.16
N LYS A 142 29.77 -15.38 -12.91
CA LYS A 142 30.00 -16.62 -12.18
C LYS A 142 30.55 -16.27 -10.79
N HIS A 143 29.69 -16.37 -9.78
CA HIS A 143 30.00 -15.94 -8.41
C HIS A 143 30.73 -17.05 -7.64
N GLU A 144 32.05 -17.12 -7.81
CA GLU A 144 32.94 -17.97 -7.02
C GLU A 144 33.28 -17.31 -5.68
N LEU A 145 33.80 -18.06 -4.72
CA LEU A 145 34.19 -17.50 -3.42
C LEU A 145 35.43 -16.62 -3.61
N VAL A 146 35.32 -15.32 -3.35
CA VAL A 146 36.46 -14.39 -3.31
C VAL A 146 37.12 -14.44 -1.94
N SER A 147 38.45 -14.36 -1.93
CA SER A 147 39.26 -14.21 -0.72
C SER A 147 40.33 -13.15 -0.96
N GLY A 148 40.64 -12.36 0.07
CA GLY A 148 41.61 -11.26 -0.02
C GLY A 148 41.69 -10.43 1.26
N SER A 149 42.10 -9.18 1.12
CA SER A 149 42.18 -8.21 2.21
C SER A 149 41.78 -6.80 1.74
N LEU A 150 41.34 -5.97 2.69
CA LEU A 150 40.98 -4.57 2.49
C LEU A 150 41.85 -3.69 3.40
N ALA A 151 42.55 -2.71 2.82
CA ALA A 151 43.19 -1.65 3.56
C ALA A 151 42.39 -0.35 3.40
N ILE A 152 42.24 0.40 4.49
CA ILE A 152 41.51 1.66 4.52
C ILE A 152 42.46 2.73 5.05
N THR A 153 42.61 3.82 4.31
CA THR A 153 43.47 4.95 4.65
C THR A 153 42.67 6.25 4.54
N LEU A 154 42.71 7.06 5.58
CA LEU A 154 42.11 8.39 5.58
C LEU A 154 43.19 9.41 5.24
N PHE A 155 42.81 10.48 4.53
CA PHE A 155 43.73 11.54 4.17
C PHE A 155 43.08 12.91 4.20
N GLY A 156 43.89 13.94 4.42
CA GLY A 156 43.41 15.30 4.52
C GLY A 156 44.53 16.31 4.74
N GLN A 157 44.16 17.46 5.30
CA GLN A 157 45.09 18.51 5.73
C GLN A 157 44.89 18.79 7.22
N ARG A 158 45.95 19.21 7.91
CA ARG A 158 45.81 19.67 9.29
C ARG A 158 45.27 21.09 9.33
N GLU A 159 44.39 21.38 10.28
CA GLU A 159 43.72 22.67 10.41
C GLU A 159 44.65 23.78 10.92
N ASP A 160 45.70 23.42 11.68
CA ASP A 160 46.65 24.34 12.29
C ASP A 160 47.71 24.86 11.32
N ASN A 161 48.26 23.99 10.46
CA ASN A 161 49.39 24.32 9.58
C ASN A 161 49.14 24.02 8.08
N GLY A 162 48.03 23.37 7.73
CA GLY A 162 47.70 22.99 6.35
C GLY A 162 48.50 21.82 5.79
N GLU A 163 49.36 21.17 6.59
CA GLU A 163 50.17 20.05 6.13
C GLU A 163 49.30 18.83 5.79
N PRO A 164 49.59 18.12 4.68
CA PRO A 164 48.87 16.92 4.33
C PRO A 164 49.15 15.80 5.33
N TRP A 165 48.13 15.01 5.64
CA TRP A 165 48.25 13.80 6.45
C TRP A 165 47.60 12.62 5.73
N ARG A 166 48.15 11.42 5.97
CA ARG A 166 47.54 10.12 5.61
C ARG A 166 47.72 9.19 6.80
N MET A 167 46.66 8.55 7.24
CA MET A 167 46.67 7.61 8.38
C MET A 167 45.79 6.42 8.04
N SER A 168 46.23 5.22 8.40
CA SER A 168 45.42 4.01 8.27
C SER A 168 44.24 4.05 9.24
N LEU A 169 43.18 3.31 8.93
CA LEU A 169 42.03 3.18 9.82
C LEU A 169 42.43 2.61 11.20
N ALA A 170 43.41 1.70 11.23
CA ALA A 170 43.92 1.13 12.47
C ALA A 170 44.51 2.18 13.41
N GLU A 171 45.09 3.27 12.87
CA GLU A 171 45.64 4.38 13.66
C GLU A 171 44.56 5.33 14.18
N LEU A 172 43.36 5.31 13.58
CA LEU A 172 42.24 6.20 13.90
C LEU A 172 41.08 5.48 14.60
N SER A 173 41.15 4.16 14.74
CA SER A 173 40.11 3.39 15.41
C SER A 173 40.30 3.41 16.92
N THR A 174 39.19 3.51 17.65
CA THR A 174 39.16 3.41 19.12
C THR A 174 39.32 1.97 19.61
N THR A 175 39.24 0.99 18.70
CA THR A 175 39.40 -0.44 18.97
C THR A 175 40.66 -0.95 18.27
N GLU A 176 41.29 -2.00 18.81
CA GLU A 176 42.38 -2.69 18.11
C GLU A 176 41.84 -3.28 16.79
N VAL A 177 42.10 -2.58 15.70
CA VAL A 177 41.75 -2.98 14.33
C VAL A 177 43.04 -3.36 13.61
N GLU A 178 43.05 -4.52 12.94
CA GLU A 178 44.18 -4.90 12.11
C GLU A 178 44.37 -3.91 10.94
N PRO A 179 45.63 -3.64 10.51
CA PRO A 179 45.89 -2.72 9.39
C PRO A 179 45.18 -3.12 8.09
N THR A 180 44.88 -4.40 7.94
CA THR A 180 44.09 -4.94 6.83
C THR A 180 42.96 -5.79 7.36
N LEU A 181 41.80 -5.72 6.70
CA LEU A 181 40.59 -6.43 7.09
C LEU A 181 40.36 -7.60 6.13
N PRO A 182 40.13 -8.83 6.62
CA PRO A 182 40.00 -9.99 5.76
C PRO A 182 38.72 -9.91 4.92
N LEU A 183 38.87 -10.17 3.61
CA LEU A 183 37.77 -10.31 2.67
C LEU A 183 37.51 -11.78 2.39
N ARG A 184 36.26 -12.22 2.59
CA ARG A 184 35.80 -13.56 2.23
C ARG A 184 34.30 -13.55 1.93
N PHE A 185 33.94 -13.48 0.66
CA PHE A 185 32.54 -13.37 0.25
C PHE A 185 32.27 -13.99 -1.12
N ARG A 186 31.02 -14.39 -1.35
CA ARG A 186 30.55 -14.89 -2.65
C ARG A 186 29.84 -13.81 -3.48
N TYR A 187 29.13 -12.91 -2.81
CA TYR A 187 28.36 -11.85 -3.47
C TYR A 187 28.87 -10.47 -3.03
N PHE A 188 28.79 -10.21 -1.73
CA PHE A 188 29.26 -8.98 -1.12
C PHE A 188 29.72 -9.20 0.33
N GLN A 189 30.49 -8.26 0.85
CA GLN A 189 30.84 -8.12 2.26
C GLN A 189 30.73 -6.65 2.66
N SER A 190 30.03 -6.39 3.76
CA SER A 190 30.04 -5.08 4.42
C SER A 190 31.13 -5.07 5.47
N ILE A 191 31.97 -4.03 5.47
CA ILE A 191 32.92 -3.76 6.53
C ILE A 191 32.42 -2.51 7.26
N GLU A 192 32.14 -2.69 8.54
CA GLU A 192 31.55 -1.67 9.41
C GLU A 192 32.42 -1.49 10.65
N GLY A 193 32.41 -0.29 11.19
CA GLY A 193 33.13 0.03 12.42
C GLY A 193 33.01 1.50 12.77
N GLU A 194 33.77 1.90 13.78
CA GLU A 194 33.83 3.27 14.26
C GLU A 194 35.27 3.79 14.17
N LEU A 195 35.39 5.09 13.90
CA LEU A 195 36.66 5.80 13.90
C LEU A 195 36.53 7.10 14.67
N GLU A 196 37.65 7.55 15.22
CA GLU A 196 37.79 8.82 15.91
C GLU A 196 38.81 9.69 15.19
N LEU A 197 38.37 10.89 14.82
CA LEU A 197 39.15 11.94 14.17
C LEU A 197 39.22 13.13 15.12
N ALA A 198 40.25 13.15 15.96
CA ALA A 198 40.53 14.26 16.84
C ALA A 198 41.14 15.45 16.07
N ALA A 199 40.82 16.67 16.53
CA ALA A 199 41.48 17.88 16.05
C ALA A 199 43.02 17.78 16.25
N PRO A 200 43.84 18.39 15.36
CA PRO A 200 43.48 19.30 14.27
C PRO A 200 43.37 18.61 12.89
N LEU A 201 42.85 17.37 12.81
CA LEU A 201 42.76 16.65 11.53
C LEU A 201 41.51 17.04 10.74
N ARG A 202 41.68 17.67 9.56
CA ARG A 202 40.59 17.94 8.62
C ARG A 202 40.62 16.93 7.47
N PRO A 203 39.73 15.92 7.46
CA PRO A 203 39.71 14.91 6.41
C PRO A 203 39.21 15.47 5.08
N SER A 204 39.82 15.01 4.00
CA SER A 204 39.44 15.33 2.62
C SER A 204 38.89 14.12 1.88
N GLY A 205 39.35 12.91 2.25
CA GLY A 205 38.90 11.68 1.60
C GLY A 205 39.34 10.40 2.31
N ILE A 206 38.85 9.30 1.75
CA ILE A 206 39.15 7.93 2.17
C ILE A 206 39.64 7.17 0.94
N GLU A 207 40.82 6.57 1.05
CA GLU A 207 41.35 5.59 0.11
C GLU A 207 41.04 4.18 0.61
N VAL A 208 40.50 3.34 -0.28
CA VAL A 208 40.21 1.94 -0.02
C VAL A 208 40.92 1.08 -1.05
N VAL A 209 41.77 0.18 -0.56
CA VAL A 209 42.56 -0.73 -1.39
C VAL A 209 42.13 -2.16 -1.08
N ALA A 210 41.49 -2.81 -2.07
CA ALA A 210 41.14 -4.23 -2.00
C ALA A 210 42.18 -5.05 -2.76
N THR A 211 42.82 -5.99 -2.08
CA THR A 211 43.75 -6.97 -2.65
C THR A 211 43.10 -8.33 -2.65
N LEU A 212 42.93 -8.95 -3.81
CA LEU A 212 42.31 -10.26 -3.99
C LEU A 212 43.40 -11.32 -4.13
N ASP A 213 43.23 -12.44 -3.44
CA ASP A 213 44.11 -13.61 -3.52
C ASP A 213 43.49 -14.70 -4.40
N ARG A 214 42.14 -14.83 -4.38
CA ARG A 214 41.36 -15.82 -5.14
C ARG A 214 40.00 -15.24 -5.57
N PRO A 215 39.44 -15.67 -6.71
CA PRO A 215 39.97 -16.68 -7.64
C PRO A 215 41.16 -16.17 -8.48
N ASP A 216 41.17 -14.89 -8.84
CA ASP A 216 42.27 -14.23 -9.55
C ASP A 216 42.93 -13.18 -8.65
N GLN A 217 44.25 -13.07 -8.75
CA GLN A 217 44.98 -12.02 -8.06
C GLN A 217 44.73 -10.67 -8.74
N ALA A 218 44.25 -9.72 -7.97
CA ALA A 218 43.99 -8.37 -8.45
C ALA A 218 44.07 -7.38 -7.29
N GLN A 219 44.39 -6.13 -7.61
CA GLN A 219 44.34 -5.04 -6.65
C GLN A 219 43.46 -3.94 -7.22
N ILE A 220 42.54 -3.44 -6.40
CA ILE A 220 41.62 -2.36 -6.73
C ILE A 220 41.83 -1.25 -5.70
N SER A 221 42.32 -0.09 -6.13
CA SER A 221 42.32 1.13 -5.31
C SER A 221 41.20 2.07 -5.76
N ARG A 222 40.49 2.64 -4.78
CA ARG A 222 39.47 3.67 -4.99
C ARG A 222 39.61 4.74 -3.92
N GLU A 223 39.59 5.99 -4.33
CA GLU A 223 39.48 7.13 -3.44
C GLU A 223 38.06 7.68 -3.47
N PHE A 224 37.55 8.05 -2.28
CA PHE A 224 36.23 8.61 -2.08
C PHE A 224 36.35 9.95 -1.33
N PRO A 225 35.53 10.95 -1.68
CA PRO A 225 35.49 12.20 -0.93
C PRO A 225 34.96 11.97 0.48
N TRP A 226 35.42 12.78 1.44
CA TRP A 226 34.90 12.77 2.80
C TRP A 226 33.49 13.39 2.84
N LEU A 227 32.45 12.55 2.91
CA LEU A 227 31.05 12.97 2.94
C LEU A 227 30.34 12.32 4.13
N VAL A 228 30.01 13.13 5.14
CA VAL A 228 29.28 12.69 6.33
C VAL A 228 27.78 12.82 6.09
N GLN A 229 27.04 11.75 6.36
CA GLN A 229 25.59 11.64 6.21
C GLN A 229 24.91 11.58 7.59
N GLU A 230 23.60 11.89 7.63
CA GLU A 230 22.80 11.77 8.86
C GLU A 230 22.50 10.31 9.24
N ARG A 231 22.45 9.42 8.24
CA ARG A 231 22.14 7.99 8.41
C ARG A 231 22.74 7.17 7.27
N PHE A 232 22.99 5.90 7.55
CA PHE A 232 23.37 4.93 6.52
C PHE A 232 22.27 4.77 5.48
N THR A 233 22.67 4.64 4.22
CA THR A 233 21.74 4.36 3.12
C THR A 233 21.17 2.95 3.30
N HIS A 234 19.85 2.77 3.21
CA HIS A 234 19.26 1.45 3.42
C HIS A 234 19.53 0.55 2.20
N VAL A 235 20.54 -0.31 2.30
CA VAL A 235 20.73 -1.42 1.37
C VAL A 235 19.84 -2.55 1.88
N GLY A 236 18.76 -2.85 1.14
CA GLY A 236 17.76 -3.84 1.54
C GLY A 236 18.38 -5.16 2.02
N LYS A 237 17.82 -5.71 3.10
CA LYS A 237 18.10 -7.07 3.55
C LYS A 237 17.44 -8.09 2.63
#